data_AF-G9K6S5-F1
#
_entry.id   AF-G9K6S5-F1
#
_cell.length_a   1.000
_cell.length_b   1.000
_cell.length_c   1.000
_cell.angle_alpha   90.00
_cell.angle_beta   90.00
_cell.angle_gamma   90.00
#
_symmetry.space_group_name_H-M   'P 1'
#
loop_
_entity.id
_entity.type
_entity.pdbx_description
1 polymer ?
#
loop_
_entity_poly.entity_id
_entity_poly.type
_entity_poly.pdbx_seq_one_letter_code
_entity_poly.pdbx_strand_id
1 'polypeptide(L)'
;VDEDTFKLIYSQFFPQGDATTYAHFLFNAFDADGNGAIRFEDFVVGLSILLRGTVHEKLKWAFNLYDINKDGYITKEEMLAIMKSIYDMMGRHTYPVLREDAPLEHVERFFQKMDR
;
A
#
# COMPACT_ATOMS: atom_id res chain seq x y z
N VAL A 1 5.07 -17.05 -4.06
CA VAL A 1 5.54 -16.44 -2.80
C VAL A 1 4.31 -16.30 -1.92
N ASP A 2 4.28 -16.96 -0.77
CA ASP A 2 3.22 -16.79 0.22
C ASP A 2 3.37 -15.46 0.96
N GLU A 3 2.31 -15.07 1.66
CA GLU A 3 2.23 -13.80 2.38
C GLU A 3 3.30 -13.66 3.47
N ASP A 4 3.60 -14.74 4.20
CA ASP A 4 4.60 -14.74 5.28
C ASP A 4 6.01 -14.48 4.75
N THR A 5 6.34 -15.12 3.63
CA THR A 5 7.60 -14.88 2.90
C THR A 5 7.66 -13.43 2.40
N PHE A 6 6.54 -12.89 1.89
CA PHE A 6 6.48 -11.52 1.42
C PHE A 6 6.69 -10.50 2.53
N LYS A 7 6.06 -10.71 3.71
CA LYS A 7 6.27 -9.92 4.92
C LYS A 7 7.73 -9.96 5.39
N LEU A 8 8.36 -11.14 5.34
CA LEU A 8 9.76 -11.31 5.71
C LEU A 8 10.71 -10.51 4.79
N ILE A 9 10.43 -10.48 3.49
CA ILE A 9 11.20 -9.67 2.54
C ILE A 9 11.07 -8.18 2.90
N TYR A 10 9.86 -7.72 3.17
CA TYR A 10 9.61 -6.31 3.51
C TYR A 10 10.22 -5.90 4.86
N SER A 11 10.23 -6.76 5.87
CA SER A 11 10.88 -6.47 7.14
C SER A 11 12.41 -6.34 7.03
N GLN A 12 13.04 -6.99 6.03
CA GLN A 12 14.47 -6.79 5.74
C GLN A 12 14.77 -5.38 5.17
N PHE A 13 13.85 -4.80 4.40
CA PHE A 13 14.01 -3.44 3.86
C PHE A 13 13.69 -2.35 4.91
N PHE A 14 12.81 -2.66 5.86
CA PHE A 14 12.37 -1.75 6.92
C PHE A 14 12.62 -2.35 8.32
N PRO A 15 13.87 -2.60 8.73
CA PRO A 15 14.19 -3.33 9.96
C PRO A 15 13.83 -2.60 11.26
N GLN A 16 13.47 -1.31 11.18
CA GLN A 16 13.18 -0.46 12.34
C GLN A 16 11.69 -0.13 12.52
N GLY A 17 10.83 -0.58 11.62
CA GLY A 17 9.37 -0.38 11.70
C GLY A 17 8.62 -1.69 11.51
N ASP A 18 7.29 -1.62 11.56
CA ASP A 18 6.42 -2.76 11.31
C ASP A 18 5.84 -2.68 9.90
N ALA A 19 6.49 -3.37 8.97
CA ALA A 19 6.03 -3.47 7.58
C ALA A 19 4.91 -4.49 7.39
N THR A 20 4.47 -5.22 8.43
CA THR A 20 3.57 -6.38 8.31
C THR A 20 2.24 -6.01 7.66
N THR A 21 1.59 -4.97 8.16
CA THR A 21 0.28 -4.52 7.68
C THR A 21 0.37 -3.97 6.26
N TYR A 22 1.41 -3.18 5.97
CA TYR A 22 1.64 -2.64 4.63
C TYR A 22 1.96 -3.74 3.62
N ALA A 23 2.79 -4.71 4.00
CA ALA A 23 3.13 -5.86 3.18
C ALA A 23 1.90 -6.73 2.87
N HIS A 24 0.95 -6.88 3.80
CA HIS A 24 -0.33 -7.56 3.54
C HIS A 24 -1.17 -6.83 2.49
N PHE A 25 -1.34 -5.50 2.60
CA PHE A 25 -2.07 -4.74 1.58
C PHE A 25 -1.40 -4.81 0.21
N LEU A 26 -0.08 -4.70 0.19
CA LEU A 26 0.69 -4.83 -1.04
C LEU A 26 0.59 -6.23 -1.63
N PHE A 27 0.63 -7.27 -0.79
CA PHE A 27 0.45 -8.66 -1.21
C PHE A 27 -0.89 -8.84 -1.92
N ASN A 28 -1.99 -8.35 -1.34
CA ASN A 28 -3.33 -8.44 -1.93
C ASN A 28 -3.48 -7.64 -3.23
N ALA A 29 -2.65 -6.60 -3.43
CA ALA A 29 -2.59 -5.84 -4.68
C ALA A 29 -1.80 -6.57 -5.78
N PHE A 30 -0.83 -7.42 -5.42
CA PHE A 30 -0.12 -8.30 -6.35
C PHE A 30 -0.86 -9.61 -6.61
N ASP A 31 -1.56 -10.17 -5.63
CA ASP A 31 -2.39 -11.38 -5.74
C ASP A 31 -3.72 -11.07 -6.46
N ALA A 32 -3.62 -10.90 -7.78
CA ALA A 32 -4.75 -10.53 -8.62
C ALA A 32 -5.81 -11.63 -8.74
N ASP A 33 -5.40 -12.90 -8.66
CA ASP A 33 -6.28 -14.06 -8.72
C ASP A 33 -6.77 -14.55 -7.34
N GLY A 34 -6.26 -13.96 -6.25
CA GLY A 34 -6.73 -14.22 -4.88
C GLY A 34 -6.42 -15.64 -4.42
N ASN A 35 -5.36 -16.25 -4.97
CA ASN A 35 -5.03 -17.64 -4.71
C ASN A 35 -4.17 -17.79 -3.43
N GLY A 36 -3.82 -16.68 -2.76
CA GLY A 36 -2.99 -16.66 -1.56
C GLY A 36 -1.49 -16.81 -1.84
N ALA A 37 -1.06 -16.68 -3.09
CA ALA A 37 0.32 -16.86 -3.53
C ALA A 37 0.66 -16.01 -4.76
N ILE A 38 1.57 -15.05 -4.60
CA ILE A 38 2.10 -14.29 -5.73
C ILE A 38 2.97 -15.19 -6.61
N ARG A 39 2.56 -15.43 -7.85
CA ARG A 39 3.37 -16.18 -8.82
C ARG A 39 4.35 -15.24 -9.50
N PHE A 40 5.34 -15.81 -10.17
CA PHE A 40 6.36 -15.03 -10.87
C PHE A 40 5.75 -14.11 -11.93
N GLU A 41 4.72 -14.59 -12.64
CA GLU A 41 3.99 -13.79 -13.63
C GLU A 41 3.32 -12.56 -13.00
N ASP A 42 2.63 -12.73 -11.87
CA ASP A 42 1.94 -11.65 -11.16
C ASP A 42 2.95 -10.57 -10.70
N PHE A 43 4.10 -11.00 -10.21
CA PHE A 43 5.19 -10.12 -9.78
C PHE A 43 5.80 -9.33 -10.95
N VAL A 44 6.10 -9.99 -12.07
CA VAL A 44 6.69 -9.34 -13.26
C VAL A 44 5.71 -8.38 -13.91
N VAL A 45 4.42 -8.73 -13.96
CA VAL A 45 3.36 -7.83 -14.47
C VAL A 45 3.27 -6.58 -13.62
N GLY A 46 3.21 -6.72 -12.28
CA GLY A 46 3.18 -5.57 -11.38
C GLY A 46 4.43 -4.69 -11.52
N LEU A 47 5.63 -5.27 -11.59
CA LEU A 47 6.86 -4.51 -11.83
C LEU A 47 6.90 -3.84 -13.20
N SER A 48 6.38 -4.48 -14.25
CA SER A 48 6.31 -3.88 -15.58
C SER A 48 5.48 -2.60 -15.56
N ILE A 49 4.33 -2.62 -14.88
CA ILE A 49 3.47 -1.44 -14.71
C ILE A 49 4.18 -0.36 -13.88
N LEU A 50 4.76 -0.73 -12.75
CA LEU A 50 5.43 0.22 -11.85
C LEU A 50 6.66 0.89 -12.49
N LEU A 51 7.47 0.12 -13.22
CA LEU A 51 8.73 0.60 -13.80
C LEU A 51 8.54 1.25 -15.17
N ARG A 52 7.75 0.64 -16.06
CA ARG A 52 7.64 1.02 -17.48
C ARG A 52 6.22 1.41 -17.93
N GLY A 53 5.22 1.24 -17.07
CA GLY A 53 3.85 1.61 -17.38
C GLY A 53 3.66 3.11 -17.58
N THR A 54 2.58 3.45 -18.26
CA THR A 54 2.09 4.82 -18.39
C THR A 54 1.64 5.38 -17.04
N VAL A 55 1.50 6.70 -16.96
CA VAL A 55 0.95 7.37 -15.77
C VAL A 55 -0.42 6.80 -15.41
N HIS A 56 -1.26 6.50 -16.40
CA HIS A 56 -2.60 5.94 -16.18
C HIS A 56 -2.54 4.54 -15.57
N GLU A 57 -1.66 3.66 -16.06
CA GLU A 57 -1.51 2.32 -15.50
C GLU A 57 -0.95 2.35 -14.08
N LYS A 58 0.01 3.25 -13.80
CA LYS A 58 0.53 3.44 -12.44
C LYS A 58 -0.53 3.98 -11.49
N LEU A 59 -1.36 4.92 -11.95
CA LEU A 59 -2.49 5.43 -11.17
C LEU A 59 -3.53 4.34 -10.89
N LYS A 60 -3.87 3.53 -11.89
CA LYS A 60 -4.79 2.40 -11.73
C LYS A 60 -4.25 1.39 -10.73
N TRP A 61 -2.96 1.07 -10.81
CA TRP A 61 -2.31 0.17 -9.88
C TRP A 61 -2.30 0.74 -8.46
N ALA A 62 -1.97 2.02 -8.30
CA ALA A 62 -2.06 2.69 -7.01
C ALA A 62 -3.49 2.69 -6.47
N PHE A 63 -4.49 2.96 -7.30
CA PHE A 63 -5.90 2.93 -6.88
C PHE A 63 -6.28 1.56 -6.31
N ASN A 64 -5.93 0.48 -7.02
CA ASN A 64 -6.18 -0.90 -6.56
C ASN A 64 -5.45 -1.26 -5.25
N LEU A 65 -4.34 -0.59 -4.93
CA LEU A 65 -3.66 -0.75 -3.65
C LEU A 65 -4.41 -0.07 -2.50
N TYR A 66 -5.06 1.06 -2.76
CA TYR A 66 -5.82 1.81 -1.75
C TYR A 66 -7.24 1.27 -1.56
N ASP A 67 -7.85 0.73 -2.60
CA ASP A 67 -9.15 0.05 -2.56
C ASP A 67 -8.98 -1.37 -1.98
N ILE A 68 -9.07 -1.49 -0.65
CA ILE A 68 -8.81 -2.73 0.08
C ILE A 68 -9.93 -3.75 -0.18
N ASN A 69 -11.18 -3.29 -0.23
CA ASN A 69 -12.35 -4.17 -0.38
C ASN A 69 -12.66 -4.52 -1.85
N LYS A 70 -11.98 -3.88 -2.81
CA LYS A 70 -12.12 -4.03 -4.27
C LYS A 70 -13.52 -3.66 -4.78
N ASP A 71 -14.20 -2.70 -4.15
CA ASP A 71 -15.53 -2.22 -4.55
C ASP A 71 -15.49 -1.13 -5.64
N GLY A 72 -14.29 -0.67 -6.02
CA GLY A 72 -14.05 0.36 -7.03
C GLY A 72 -14.07 1.79 -6.48
N TYR A 73 -14.20 1.96 -5.17
CA TYR A 73 -14.15 3.24 -4.48
C TYR A 73 -13.08 3.20 -3.38
N ILE A 74 -12.51 4.35 -3.04
CA ILE A 74 -11.59 4.47 -1.90
C ILE A 74 -12.32 5.23 -0.82
N THR A 75 -12.59 4.56 0.30
CA THR A 75 -13.19 5.18 1.47
C THR A 75 -12.14 5.85 2.36
N LYS A 76 -12.57 6.79 3.22
CA LYS A 76 -11.68 7.40 4.21
C LYS A 76 -11.08 6.37 5.17
N GLU A 77 -11.84 5.33 5.47
CA GLU A 77 -11.45 4.24 6.36
C GLU A 77 -10.30 3.43 5.76
N GLU A 78 -10.42 3.07 4.47
CA GLU A 78 -9.37 2.34 3.75
C GLU A 78 -8.12 3.19 3.60
N MET A 79 -8.27 4.46 3.23
CA MET A 79 -7.14 5.38 3.14
C MET A 79 -6.45 5.55 4.51
N LEU A 80 -7.22 5.63 5.60
CA LEU A 80 -6.65 5.71 6.95
C LEU A 80 -5.91 4.43 7.33
N ALA A 81 -6.42 3.25 6.95
CA ALA A 81 -5.77 1.97 7.19
C ALA A 81 -4.42 1.86 6.46
N ILE A 82 -4.39 2.21 5.17
CA ILE A 82 -3.14 2.25 4.38
C ILE A 82 -2.16 3.25 4.98
N MET A 83 -2.64 4.45 5.30
CA MET A 83 -1.83 5.51 5.84
C MET A 83 -1.19 5.10 7.17
N LYS A 84 -1.97 4.57 8.12
CA LYS A 84 -1.44 4.01 9.39
C LYS A 84 -0.39 2.94 9.16
N SER A 85 -0.61 2.04 8.21
CA SER A 85 0.35 0.97 7.89
C SER A 85 1.69 1.50 7.38
N ILE A 86 1.65 2.59 6.61
CA ILE A 86 2.86 3.30 6.16
C ILE A 86 3.58 3.97 7.33
N TYR A 87 2.84 4.55 8.29
CA TYR A 87 3.41 5.11 9.51
C TYR A 87 4.08 4.04 10.38
N ASP A 88 3.42 2.91 10.59
CA ASP A 88 3.96 1.78 11.35
C ASP A 88 5.23 1.23 10.68
N MET A 89 5.24 1.12 9.36
CA MET A 89 6.39 0.69 8.56
C MET A 89 7.58 1.65 8.64
N MET A 90 7.35 2.96 8.62
CA MET A 90 8.43 3.96 8.71
C MET A 90 8.90 4.23 10.15
N GLY A 91 8.10 3.85 11.14
CA GLY A 91 8.40 4.03 12.56
C GLY A 91 8.74 5.47 12.95
N ARG A 92 9.61 5.64 13.94
CA ARG A 92 10.02 6.95 14.49
C ARG A 92 10.95 7.77 13.58
N HIS A 93 11.24 7.31 12.36
CA HIS A 93 12.17 7.93 11.41
C HIS A 93 11.50 8.61 10.22
N THR A 94 10.17 8.78 10.25
CA THR A 94 9.53 9.71 9.33
C THR A 94 10.13 11.11 9.53
N TYR A 95 10.60 11.72 8.44
CA TYR A 95 11.09 13.10 8.44
C TYR A 95 10.13 13.96 7.63
N PRO A 96 9.46 14.96 8.25
CA PRO A 96 9.53 15.34 9.68
C PRO A 96 8.90 14.30 10.60
N VAL A 97 9.25 14.31 11.90
CA VAL A 97 8.62 13.47 12.93
C VAL A 97 7.12 13.80 12.94
N LEU A 98 6.33 12.88 12.42
CA LEU A 98 4.90 13.09 12.25
C LEU A 98 4.18 12.87 13.60
N ARG A 99 3.32 13.83 13.94
CA ARG A 99 2.49 13.81 15.15
C ARG A 99 1.39 12.73 15.02
N GLU A 100 0.87 12.21 16.13
CA GLU A 100 -0.17 11.15 16.12
C GLU A 100 -1.48 11.54 15.39
N ASP A 101 -1.77 12.83 15.29
CA ASP A 101 -2.90 13.42 14.55
C ASP A 101 -2.65 13.55 13.03
N ALA A 102 -1.39 13.40 12.58
CA ALA A 102 -1.00 13.57 11.18
C ALA A 102 -1.67 12.61 10.17
N PRO A 103 -1.92 11.31 10.48
CA PRO A 103 -2.58 10.42 9.53
C PRO A 103 -4.00 10.88 9.19
N LEU A 104 -4.78 11.25 10.22
CA LEU A 104 -6.17 11.67 10.05
C LEU A 104 -6.25 12.98 9.27
N GLU A 105 -5.43 13.98 9.64
CA GLU A 105 -5.38 15.24 8.90
C GLU A 105 -4.93 15.04 7.44
N HIS A 106 -4.02 14.10 7.19
CA HIS A 106 -3.58 13.80 5.82
C HIS A 106 -4.74 13.22 5.00
N VAL A 107 -5.49 12.26 5.56
CA VAL A 107 -6.67 11.69 4.90
C VAL A 107 -7.71 12.78 4.62
N GLU A 108 -8.01 13.64 5.60
CA GLU A 108 -8.97 14.73 5.40
C GLU A 108 -8.55 15.70 4.29
N ARG A 109 -7.29 16.13 4.28
CA ARG A 109 -6.75 17.01 3.22
C ARG A 109 -6.76 16.34 1.85
N PHE A 110 -6.49 15.04 1.79
CA PHE A 110 -6.53 14.27 0.55
C PHE A 110 -7.95 14.26 -0.03
N PHE A 111 -8.95 13.86 0.76
CA PHE A 111 -10.34 13.80 0.32
C PHE A 111 -10.90 15.19 -0.04
N GLN A 112 -10.55 16.24 0.70
CA GLN A 112 -10.97 17.61 0.35
C GLN A 112 -10.49 18.07 -1.04
N LYS A 113 -9.37 17.55 -1.53
CA LYS A 113 -8.81 17.91 -2.83
C LYS A 113 -9.29 17.01 -3.96
N MET A 114 -9.45 15.72 -3.69
CA MET A 114 -9.77 14.70 -4.70
C MET A 114 -11.27 14.60 -4.95
N ASP A 115 -12.10 14.79 -3.93
CA ASP A 115 -13.55 14.55 -3.97
C ASP A 115 -14.34 15.86 -4.23
N ARG A 116 -13.78 16.69 -5.14
CA ARG A 116 -14.25 18.06 -5.40
C ARG A 116 -14.92 18.22 -6.76
#